data_AF-A0A8S2VLC3-F1
#
_entry.id   AF-A0A8S2VLC3-F1
#
_cell.length_a   1.000
_cell.length_b   1.000
_cell.length_c   1.000
_cell.angle_alpha   90.00
_cell.angle_beta   90.00
_cell.angle_gamma   90.00
#
_symmetry.space_group_name_H-M   'P 1'
#
loop_
_entity.id
_entity.type
_entity.pdbx_description
1 polymer ?
#
loop_
_entity_poly.entity_id
_entity_poly.type
_entity_poly.pdbx_seq_one_letter_code
_entity_poly.pdbx_strand_id
1 'polypeptide(L)' 'TGKVSDEFEDDIDDELSKYLEQWIEIELIDENPRKYWYEHRLIYPTLSKLARSIFSIPETTANVEREFSGSGLMINIGE' A
#
# COMPACT_ATOMS: atom_id res chain seq x y z
N THR A 1 -34.02 13.25 17.84
CA THR A 1 -33.26 13.72 16.67
C THR A 1 -31.79 13.50 16.96
N GLY A 2 -31.29 12.29 16.68
CA GLY A 2 -29.88 11.95 16.91
C GLY A 2 -29.04 12.58 15.81
N LYS A 3 -28.29 13.63 16.15
CA LYS A 3 -27.15 14.04 15.34
C LYS A 3 -26.01 13.10 15.72
N VAL A 4 -25.85 12.03 14.93
CA VAL A 4 -24.53 11.41 14.80
C VAL A 4 -23.75 12.45 14.00
N SER A 5 -23.04 13.31 14.72
CA SER A 5 -22.12 14.24 14.11
C SER A 5 -21.05 13.39 13.44
N ASP A 6 -21.10 13.47 12.12
CA ASP A 6 -19.99 13.32 11.22
C ASP A 6 -18.70 13.87 11.85
N GLU A 7 -17.87 12.99 12.43
CA GLU A 7 -16.56 13.31 13.03
C GLU A 7 -15.43 12.65 12.23
N PHE A 8 -15.67 12.32 10.95
CA PHE A 8 -14.72 11.60 10.10
C PHE A 8 -14.34 12.34 8.81
N GLU A 9 -14.97 13.47 8.47
CA GLU A 9 -14.74 14.13 7.18
C GLU A 9 -13.63 15.21 7.16
N ASP A 10 -13.15 15.73 8.29
CA ASP A 10 -12.23 16.90 8.27
C ASP A 10 -10.72 16.59 8.23
N ASP A 11 -10.26 15.35 8.48
CA ASP A 11 -8.82 15.05 8.57
C ASP A 11 -8.16 14.59 7.24
N ILE A 12 -8.96 14.17 6.25
CA ILE A 12 -8.41 13.61 4.99
C ILE A 12 -7.90 14.71 4.06
N ASP A 13 -8.62 15.84 3.97
CA ASP A 13 -8.23 16.98 3.13
C ASP A 13 -6.94 17.67 3.59
N ASP A 14 -6.60 17.52 4.87
CA ASP A 14 -5.48 18.20 5.50
C ASP A 14 -4.15 17.43 5.33
N GLU A 15 -4.18 16.11 5.41
CA GLU A 15 -2.97 15.27 5.36
C GLU A 15 -2.41 15.14 3.94
N LEU A 16 -3.28 14.93 2.96
CA LEU A 16 -2.90 14.79 1.55
C LEU A 16 -2.34 16.10 0.98
N SER A 17 -2.98 17.22 1.28
CA SER A 17 -2.51 18.54 0.85
C SER A 17 -1.11 18.84 1.42
N LYS A 18 -0.88 18.57 2.71
CA LYS A 18 0.44 18.70 3.35
C LYS A 18 1.50 17.82 2.70
N TYR A 19 1.15 16.60 2.27
CA TYR A 19 2.07 15.73 1.56
C TYR A 19 2.41 16.26 0.16
N LEU A 20 1.43 16.76 -0.59
CA LEU A 20 1.61 17.26 -1.95
C LEU A 20 2.37 18.60 -2.00
N GLU A 21 2.22 19.45 -0.99
CA GLU A 21 2.95 20.71 -0.87
C GLU A 21 4.38 20.53 -0.36
N GLN A 22 4.69 19.39 0.27
CA GLN A 22 6.01 19.12 0.79
C GLN A 22 6.99 18.82 -0.35
N TRP A 23 8.11 19.53 -0.37
CA TRP A 23 9.22 19.20 -1.24
C TRP A 23 9.89 17.92 -0.71
N ILE A 24 9.65 16.80 -1.39
CA ILE A 24 10.23 15.50 -1.05
C ILE A 24 11.21 15.10 -2.14
N GLU A 25 12.45 14.78 -1.74
CA GLU A 25 13.42 14.16 -2.64
C GLU A 25 12.95 12.74 -2.96
N ILE A 26 12.48 12.52 -4.18
CA ILE A 26 11.93 11.24 -4.66
C ILE A 26 12.96 10.10 -4.51
N GLU A 27 14.25 10.42 -4.63
CA GLU A 27 15.35 9.47 -4.46
C GLU A 27 15.35 8.80 -3.07
N LEU A 28 14.92 9.51 -2.01
CA LEU A 28 14.81 8.94 -0.65
C LEU A 28 13.65 7.95 -0.50
N ILE A 29 12.61 8.08 -1.34
CA ILE A 29 11.45 7.18 -1.32
C ILE A 29 11.76 5.90 -2.09
N ASP A 30 12.49 5.99 -3.21
CA ASP A 30 12.71 4.89 -4.14
C ASP A 30 13.56 3.75 -3.56
N GLU A 31 14.55 4.07 -2.73
CA GLU A 31 15.41 3.05 -2.08
C GLU A 31 14.63 2.13 -1.14
N ASN A 32 13.70 2.68 -0.36
CA ASN A 32 12.89 1.90 0.58
C ASN A 32 11.58 2.61 0.96
N PRO A 33 10.54 2.50 0.11
CA PRO A 33 9.30 3.23 0.33
C PRO A 33 8.59 2.80 1.63
N ARG A 34 8.70 1.51 2.00
CA ARG A 34 8.13 1.00 3.27
C ARG A 34 8.76 1.63 4.49
N LYS A 35 10.08 1.87 4.48
CA LYS A 35 10.80 2.53 5.56
C LYS A 35 10.43 4.01 5.65
N TYR A 36 10.41 4.72 4.52
CA TYR A 36 10.00 6.12 4.45
C TYR A 36 8.63 6.35 5.11
N TRP A 37 7.62 5.57 4.71
CA TRP A 37 6.27 5.68 5.25
C TRP A 37 6.16 5.24 6.73
N TYR A 38 7.05 4.37 7.21
CA TYR A 38 7.11 4.02 8.63
C TYR A 38 7.67 5.17 9.48
N GLU A 39 8.72 5.84 9.00
CA GLU A 39 9.35 6.97 9.70
C GLU A 39 8.41 8.17 9.76
N HIS A 40 7.63 8.42 8.70
CA HIS A 40 6.70 9.54 8.59
C HIS A 40 5.30 9.26 9.16
N ARG A 41 5.06 8.11 9.81
CA ARG A 41 3.72 7.70 10.31
C ARG A 41 3.07 8.64 11.33
N LEU A 42 3.85 9.48 12.00
CA LEU A 42 3.33 10.46 12.96
C LEU A 42 2.91 11.76 12.27
N ILE A 43 3.52 12.07 11.13
CA ILE A 43 3.23 13.25 10.31
C ILE A 43 2.05 12.95 9.38
N TYR A 44 2.04 11.72 8.85
CA TYR A 44 1.03 11.24 7.92
C TYR A 44 0.38 9.93 8.44
N PRO A 45 -0.48 10.00 9.46
CA PRO A 45 -1.05 8.81 10.09
C PRO A 45 -1.97 7.98 9.20
N THR A 46 -2.65 8.59 8.22
CA THR A 46 -3.58 7.90 7.31
C THR A 46 -2.87 7.45 6.05
N LEU A 47 -2.09 8.33 5.42
CA LEU A 47 -1.32 8.03 4.21
C LEU A 47 -0.25 6.98 4.50
N SER A 48 0.43 7.01 5.66
CA SER A 48 1.42 5.98 5.98
C SER A 48 0.81 4.59 6.12
N LYS A 49 -0.41 4.47 6.67
CA LYS A 49 -1.13 3.20 6.76
C LYS A 49 -1.52 2.70 5.37
N LEU A 50 -2.06 3.59 4.54
CA LEU A 50 -2.47 3.27 3.18
C LEU A 50 -1.27 2.86 2.31
N ALA A 51 -0.22 3.68 2.29
CA ALA A 51 0.98 3.41 1.52
C ALA A 51 1.66 2.11 1.94
N ARG A 52 1.80 1.85 3.25
CA ARG A 52 2.36 0.59 3.74
C ARG A 52 1.48 -0.61 3.37
N SER A 53 0.16 -0.46 3.34
CA SER A 53 -0.76 -1.49 2.85
C SER A 53 -0.49 -1.80 1.38
N ILE A 54 -0.43 -0.77 0.53
CA ILE A 54 -0.13 -0.89 -0.91
C ILE A 54 1.22 -1.58 -1.14
N PHE A 55 2.29 -1.12 -0.48
CA PHE A 55 3.63 -1.71 -0.63
C PHE A 55 3.79 -3.08 0.05
N SER A 56 2.81 -3.53 0.82
CA SER A 56 2.78 -4.88 1.39
C SER A 56 2.08 -5.87 0.45
N ILE A 57 1.37 -5.39 -0.58
CA ILE A 57 0.82 -6.24 -1.62
C ILE A 57 2.01 -6.77 -2.42
N PRO A 58 2.28 -8.09 -2.38
CA PRO A 58 3.30 -8.66 -3.22
C PRO A 58 2.92 -8.42 -4.68
N GLU A 59 3.91 -8.17 -5.54
CA GLU A 59 3.74 -8.01 -6.98
C GLU A 59 3.39 -9.37 -7.63
N THR A 60 2.30 -10.00 -7.19
CA THR A 60 1.93 -11.36 -7.55
C THR A 60 0.99 -11.36 -8.74
N THR A 61 1.55 -11.14 -9.93
CA THR A 61 1.08 -11.82 -11.13
C THR A 61 2.00 -13.00 -11.47
N ALA A 62 3.29 -12.91 -11.18
CA ALA A 62 4.29 -13.96 -11.49
C ALA A 62 4.33 -15.14 -10.49
N ASN A 63 3.86 -14.95 -9.25
CA ASN A 63 3.94 -16.00 -8.20
C ASN A 63 2.92 -17.13 -8.40
N VAL A 64 1.75 -16.81 -8.97
CA VAL A 64 0.73 -17.80 -9.30
C VAL A 64 1.18 -18.67 -10.47
N GLU A 65 1.83 -18.11 -11.49
CA GLU A 65 2.32 -18.87 -12.64
C GLU A 65 3.37 -19.93 -12.26
N ARG A 66 4.21 -19.64 -11.25
CA ARG A 66 5.22 -20.61 -10.77
C ARG A 66 4.61 -21.78 -10.01
N GLU A 67 3.52 -21.56 -9.28
CA GLU A 67 2.80 -22.59 -8.54
C GLU A 67 1.91 -23.46 -9.46
N PHE A 68 1.36 -22.86 -10.52
CA PHE A 68 0.70 -23.60 -11.62
C PHE A 68 1.70 -24.37 -12.51
N SER A 69 2.93 -23.85 -12.71
CA SER A 69 3.97 -24.58 -13.45
C SER A 69 4.49 -25.80 -12.69
N GLY A 70 4.47 -25.79 -11.36
CA GLY A 70 4.76 -26.97 -10.53
C GLY A 70 3.64 -28.01 -10.52
N SER A 71 2.38 -27.57 -10.67
CA SER A 71 1.19 -28.43 -10.64
C SER A 71 0.79 -28.96 -12.02
N GLY A 72 1.32 -28.41 -13.12
CA GLY A 72 1.08 -28.86 -14.49
C GLY A 72 1.74 -30.19 -14.86
N LEU A 73 2.65 -30.72 -14.04
CA LEU A 73 3.31 -32.02 -14.28
C LEU A 73 2.45 -33.23 -13.89
N MET A 74 1.31 -33.04 -13.22
CA MET A 74 0.45 -34.12 -12.70
C MET A 74 -0.90 -34.30 -13.42
N ILE A 75 -1.10 -33.73 -14.62
CA ILE A 75 -2.31 -34.00 -15.43
C ILE A 75 -2.05 -34.62 -16.80
N ASN A 76 -0.85 -35.13 -17.07
CA ASN A 76 -0.62 -36.04 -18.19
C ASN A 76 -0.24 -37.44 -17.67
N ILE A 77 -1.22 -38.12 -17.10
CA ILE A 77 -1.17 -39.58 -16.91
C ILE A 77 -2.50 -40.13 -17.43
N GLY A 78 -2.46 -40.75 -18.61
CA GLY A 78 -3.54 -41.59 -19.12
C GLY A 78 -3.95 -41.27 -20.55
N GLU A 79 -3.21 -41.86 -21.48
CA GLU A 79 -3.70 -42.36 -22.78
C GLU A 79 -4.96 -43.24 -22.60
#